data_AF-A0A815W1P6-F1
#
_entry.id   AF-A0A815W1P6-F1
#
_cell.length_a   1.000
_cell.length_b   1.000
_cell.length_c   1.000
_cell.angle_alpha   90.00
_cell.angle_beta   90.00
_cell.angle_gamma   90.00
#
_symmetry.space_group_name_H-M   'P 1'
#
loop_
_entity.id
_entity.type
_entity.pdbx_description
1 polymer ?
#
loop_
_entity_poly.entity_id
_entity_poly.type
_entity_poly.pdbx_seq_one_letter_code
_entity_poly.pdbx_strand_id
1 'polypeptide(L)'
;MGDEFDRYYIKIRTILGIDTKTIYEELTEALGSDAPSDRTVRRWAPRFREGKEDVDDDPRSGRPISVFTDENIERVQHVIEDDPHCTYDDIIAETSLTRGTIERIIHDGLKMRKVTSRWVAHQLNDNQKRERLRICRQSLEKFRNGTWKLCDVVTGDET
;
A
#
# COMPACT_ATOMS: atom_id res chain seq x y z
N MET A 1 25.39 -9.52 -3.75
CA MET A 1 26.19 -8.34 -4.11
C MET A 1 27.15 -8.60 -5.28
N GLY A 2 27.38 -9.85 -5.72
CA GLY A 2 28.21 -10.15 -6.89
C GLY A 2 27.51 -10.05 -8.26
N ASP A 3 26.26 -10.53 -8.37
CA ASP A 3 25.55 -10.68 -9.67
C ASP A 3 25.27 -9.34 -10.39
N GLU A 4 25.09 -8.24 -9.66
CA GLU A 4 24.80 -6.92 -10.25
C GLU A 4 26.05 -6.30 -10.91
N PHE A 5 27.21 -6.44 -10.25
CA PHE A 5 28.50 -5.98 -10.78
C PHE A 5 28.86 -6.70 -12.08
N ASP A 6 28.67 -8.02 -12.10
CA ASP A 6 28.93 -8.87 -13.26
C ASP A 6 28.09 -8.45 -14.46
N ARG A 7 26.79 -8.21 -14.27
CA ARG A 7 25.89 -7.75 -15.32
C ARG A 7 26.25 -6.36 -15.84
N TYR A 8 26.68 -5.46 -14.96
CA TYR A 8 27.15 -4.13 -15.35
C TYR A 8 28.41 -4.21 -16.20
N TYR A 9 29.35 -5.08 -15.83
CA TYR A 9 30.56 -5.35 -16.62
C TYR A 9 30.21 -5.91 -18.00
N ILE A 10 29.35 -6.94 -18.06
CA ILE A 10 28.87 -7.53 -19.31
C ILE A 10 28.22 -6.46 -20.19
N LYS A 11 27.40 -5.58 -19.61
CA LYS A 11 26.74 -4.47 -20.33
C LYS A 11 27.76 -3.56 -20.99
N ILE A 12 28.71 -3.01 -20.23
CA ILE A 12 29.72 -2.09 -20.76
C ILE A 12 30.54 -2.75 -21.87
N ARG A 13 31.06 -3.97 -21.64
CA ARG A 13 31.89 -4.66 -22.64
C ARG A 13 31.11 -5.00 -23.92
N THR A 14 29.83 -5.37 -23.78
CA THR A 14 28.95 -5.60 -24.92
C THR A 14 28.74 -4.33 -25.74
N ILE A 15 28.50 -3.18 -25.09
CA ILE A 15 28.34 -1.88 -25.76
C ILE A 15 29.63 -1.47 -26.48
N LEU A 16 30.79 -1.80 -25.91
CA LEU A 16 32.11 -1.61 -26.55
C LEU A 16 32.39 -2.59 -27.70
N GLY A 17 31.46 -3.51 -28.02
CA GLY A 17 31.58 -4.44 -29.14
C GLY A 17 32.46 -5.66 -28.88
N ILE A 18 32.76 -5.97 -27.61
CA ILE A 18 33.58 -7.12 -27.24
C ILE A 18 32.75 -8.41 -27.35
N ASP A 19 33.39 -9.48 -27.83
CA ASP A 19 32.74 -10.78 -27.96
C ASP A 19 32.46 -11.44 -26.60
N THR A 20 31.35 -12.17 -26.51
CA THR A 20 30.91 -12.87 -25.30
C THR A 20 31.96 -13.82 -24.73
N LYS A 21 32.78 -14.45 -25.58
CA LYS A 21 33.85 -15.34 -25.14
C LYS A 21 34.93 -14.59 -24.37
N THR A 22 35.37 -13.44 -24.88
CA THR A 22 36.38 -12.60 -24.24
C THR A 22 35.85 -12.02 -22.92
N ILE A 23 34.58 -11.60 -22.89
CA ILE A 23 33.94 -11.12 -21.65
C ILE A 23 33.95 -12.22 -20.57
N TYR A 24 33.64 -13.47 -20.95
CA TYR A 24 33.68 -14.60 -20.02
C TYR A 24 35.09 -14.92 -19.54
N GLU A 25 36.10 -14.91 -20.42
CA GLU A 25 37.50 -15.13 -20.05
C GLU A 25 38.00 -14.07 -19.06
N GLU A 26 37.71 -12.79 -19.31
CA GLU A 26 38.10 -11.68 -18.43
C GLU A 26 37.44 -11.75 -17.05
N LEU A 27 36.15 -12.09 -17.00
CA LEU A 27 35.43 -12.29 -15.74
C LEU A 27 35.97 -13.51 -14.97
N THR A 28 36.31 -14.59 -15.68
CA THR A 28 36.87 -15.80 -15.08
C THR A 28 38.28 -15.55 -14.54
N GLU A 29 39.09 -14.76 -15.25
CA GLU A 29 40.43 -14.35 -14.80
C GLU A 29 40.36 -13.46 -13.55
N ALA A 30 39.42 -12.50 -13.51
CA ALA A 30 39.29 -11.56 -12.42
C ALA A 30 38.62 -12.15 -11.16
N LEU A 31 37.62 -13.02 -11.33
CA LEU A 31 36.75 -13.49 -10.23
C LEU A 31 36.91 -14.98 -9.90
N GLY A 32 37.61 -15.75 -10.74
CA GLY A 32 37.87 -17.18 -10.49
C GLY A 32 36.58 -17.98 -10.30
N SER A 33 36.42 -18.59 -9.12
CA SER A 33 35.24 -19.40 -8.78
C SER A 33 33.96 -18.60 -8.61
N ASP A 34 34.07 -17.30 -8.35
CA ASP A 34 32.93 -16.40 -8.14
C ASP A 34 32.44 -15.79 -9.46
N ALA A 35 33.09 -16.11 -10.59
CA ALA A 35 32.71 -15.61 -11.90
C ALA A 35 31.35 -16.13 -12.36
N PRO A 36 30.57 -15.32 -13.10
CA PRO A 36 29.33 -15.78 -13.71
C PRO A 36 29.62 -16.85 -14.77
N SER A 37 28.72 -17.81 -14.89
CA SER A 37 28.85 -18.87 -15.92
C SER A 37 28.85 -18.28 -17.34
N ASP A 38 29.52 -18.95 -18.29
CA ASP A 38 29.46 -18.62 -19.73
C ASP A 38 28.00 -18.48 -20.24
N ARG A 39 27.10 -19.33 -19.71
CA ARG A 39 25.66 -19.26 -20.00
C ARG A 39 25.03 -17.94 -19.57
N THR A 40 25.44 -17.38 -18.43
CA THR A 40 24.97 -16.08 -17.93
C THR A 40 25.44 -14.96 -18.87
N VAL A 41 26.71 -14.95 -19.25
CA VAL A 41 27.30 -13.95 -20.17
C VAL A 41 26.59 -13.97 -21.52
N ARG A 42 26.43 -15.16 -22.12
CA ARG A 42 25.73 -15.34 -23.40
C ARG A 42 24.24 -15.02 -23.34
N ARG A 43 23.61 -15.10 -22.17
CA ARG A 43 22.20 -14.71 -21.98
C ARG A 43 22.03 -13.20 -21.92
N TRP A 44 22.95 -12.49 -21.27
CA TRP A 44 22.83 -11.05 -21.00
C TRP A 44 23.39 -10.18 -22.14
N ALA A 45 24.50 -10.55 -22.76
CA ALA A 45 25.12 -9.75 -23.81
C ALA A 45 24.18 -9.46 -25.01
N PRO A 46 23.41 -10.41 -25.56
CA PRO A 46 22.45 -10.08 -26.62
C PRO A 46 21.37 -9.10 -26.17
N ARG A 47 20.86 -9.22 -24.94
CA ARG A 47 19.84 -8.31 -24.38
C ARG A 47 20.37 -6.88 -24.29
N PHE A 48 21.62 -6.69 -23.87
CA PHE A 48 22.24 -5.37 -23.84
C PHE A 48 22.50 -4.82 -25.25
N ARG A 49 22.87 -5.68 -26.20
CA ARG A 49 23.03 -5.29 -27.61
C ARG A 49 21.70 -4.86 -28.25
N GLU A 50 20.60 -5.47 -27.83
CA GLU A 50 19.22 -5.15 -28.24
C GLU A 50 18.63 -3.94 -27.51
N GLY A 51 19.42 -3.26 -26.65
CA GLY A 51 19.03 -2.01 -26.01
C GLY A 51 18.42 -2.13 -24.62
N LYS A 52 18.51 -3.27 -23.93
CA LYS A 52 18.14 -3.35 -22.51
C LYS A 52 19.07 -2.45 -21.68
N GLU A 53 18.52 -1.46 -20.97
CA GLU A 53 19.32 -0.56 -20.13
C GLU A 53 19.50 -1.05 -18.70
N ASP A 54 18.55 -1.84 -18.20
CA ASP A 54 18.55 -2.28 -16.80
C ASP A 54 19.38 -3.57 -16.60
N VAL A 55 20.13 -3.63 -15.50
CA VAL A 55 20.87 -4.82 -15.04
C VAL A 55 20.06 -5.65 -14.04
N ASP A 56 18.96 -5.10 -13.52
CA ASP A 56 18.09 -5.78 -12.57
C ASP A 56 17.32 -6.93 -13.21
N ASP A 57 16.92 -7.87 -12.35
CA ASP A 57 16.00 -8.93 -12.71
C ASP A 57 14.67 -8.31 -13.16
N ASP A 58 14.14 -8.81 -14.29
CA ASP A 58 12.78 -8.47 -14.70
C ASP A 58 11.80 -8.83 -13.56
N PRO A 59 10.68 -8.09 -13.39
CA PRO A 59 9.69 -8.38 -12.36
C PRO A 59 9.33 -9.86 -12.40
N ARG A 60 9.61 -10.58 -11.30
CA ARG A 60 9.29 -12.00 -11.24
C ARG A 60 7.78 -12.14 -11.24
N SER A 61 7.25 -12.91 -12.19
CA SER A 61 5.86 -13.38 -12.11
C SER A 61 5.73 -14.28 -10.88
N GLY A 62 5.36 -13.68 -9.74
CA GLY A 62 4.98 -14.42 -8.55
C GLY A 62 3.74 -15.26 -8.83
N ARG A 63 3.39 -16.16 -7.90
CA ARG A 63 2.11 -16.87 -7.97
C ARG A 63 0.99 -15.83 -7.90
N PRO A 64 0.09 -15.75 -8.90
CA PRO A 64 -1.11 -14.95 -8.75
C PRO A 64 -1.87 -15.50 -7.55
N ILE A 65 -2.13 -14.65 -6.55
CA ILE A 65 -3.04 -15.03 -5.49
C ILE A 65 -4.40 -15.01 -6.16
N SER A 66 -4.88 -16.18 -6.58
CA SER A 66 -6.10 -16.34 -7.39
C SER A 66 -7.36 -15.73 -6.78
N VAL A 67 -7.27 -15.32 -5.52
CA VAL A 67 -8.37 -14.80 -4.71
C VAL A 67 -8.25 -13.29 -4.46
N PHE A 68 -7.11 -12.66 -4.77
CA PHE A 68 -6.90 -11.21 -4.68
C PHE A 68 -7.17 -10.57 -6.04
N THR A 69 -8.43 -10.60 -6.46
CA THR A 69 -8.92 -10.00 -7.71
C THR A 69 -9.69 -8.72 -7.39
N ASP A 70 -9.78 -7.80 -8.35
CA ASP A 70 -10.53 -6.55 -8.19
C ASP A 70 -12.00 -6.83 -7.82
N GLU A 71 -12.62 -7.86 -8.40
CA GLU A 71 -13.97 -8.32 -8.06
C GLU A 71 -14.11 -8.70 -6.56
N ASN A 72 -13.16 -9.45 -6.01
CA ASN A 72 -13.21 -9.84 -4.60
C ASN A 72 -12.95 -8.64 -3.68
N ILE A 73 -12.11 -7.70 -4.11
CA ILE A 73 -11.87 -6.44 -3.38
C ILE A 73 -13.17 -5.64 -3.31
N GLU A 74 -13.87 -5.46 -4.44
CA GLU A 74 -15.15 -4.76 -4.51
C GLU A 74 -16.22 -5.45 -3.65
N ARG A 75 -16.31 -6.79 -3.69
CA ARG A 75 -17.26 -7.53 -2.86
C ARG A 75 -17.03 -7.30 -1.36
N VAL A 76 -15.78 -7.39 -0.90
CA VAL A 76 -15.45 -7.12 0.51
C VAL A 76 -15.73 -5.66 0.87
N GLN A 77 -15.42 -4.73 -0.04
CA GLN A 77 -15.70 -3.30 0.16
C GLN A 77 -17.18 -3.04 0.36
N HIS A 78 -18.05 -3.62 -0.48
CA HIS A 78 -19.50 -3.44 -0.40
C HIS A 78 -20.05 -3.89 0.95
N VAL A 79 -19.61 -5.04 1.46
CA VAL A 79 -20.05 -5.54 2.77
C VAL A 79 -19.68 -4.59 3.91
N ILE A 80 -18.48 -3.99 3.84
CA ILE A 80 -18.01 -3.03 4.85
C ILE A 80 -18.74 -1.68 4.73
N GLU A 81 -19.08 -1.25 3.52
CA GLU A 81 -19.81 -0.01 3.29
C GLU A 81 -21.28 -0.11 3.72
N ASP A 82 -21.90 -1.27 3.54
CA ASP A 82 -23.26 -1.55 4.00
C ASP A 82 -23.35 -1.59 5.53
N ASP A 83 -22.43 -2.31 6.18
CA ASP A 83 -22.30 -2.34 7.63
C ASP A 83 -20.84 -2.19 8.09
N PRO A 84 -20.43 -0.98 8.50
CA PRO A 84 -19.09 -0.73 9.05
C PRO A 84 -18.78 -1.49 10.35
N HIS A 85 -19.78 -2.09 10.99
CA HIS A 85 -19.65 -2.89 12.21
C HIS A 85 -19.63 -4.40 11.95
N CYS A 86 -19.68 -4.82 10.68
CA CYS A 86 -19.66 -6.23 10.31
C CYS A 86 -18.41 -6.96 10.84
N THR A 87 -18.59 -8.24 11.14
CA THR A 87 -17.51 -9.11 11.59
C THR A 87 -16.83 -9.80 10.41
N TYR A 88 -15.65 -10.39 10.66
CA TYR A 88 -15.03 -11.27 9.67
C TYR A 88 -15.94 -12.42 9.25
N ASP A 89 -16.76 -12.95 10.15
CA ASP A 89 -17.64 -14.08 9.85
C ASP A 89 -18.79 -13.67 8.92
N ASP A 90 -19.30 -12.44 9.07
CA ASP A 90 -20.29 -11.86 8.14
C ASP A 90 -19.71 -11.70 6.73
N ILE A 91 -18.47 -11.17 6.64
CA ILE A 91 -17.78 -11.02 5.35
C ILE A 91 -17.49 -12.40 4.73
N ILE A 92 -17.11 -13.42 5.53
CA ILE A 92 -16.91 -14.79 5.04
C ILE A 92 -18.22 -15.36 4.50
N ALA A 93 -19.34 -15.17 5.22
CA ALA A 93 -20.63 -15.67 4.80
C ALA A 93 -21.06 -15.08 3.44
N GLU A 94 -20.83 -13.79 3.23
CA GLU A 94 -21.24 -13.08 2.00
C GLU A 94 -20.29 -13.32 0.82
N THR A 95 -18.98 -13.40 1.09
CA THR A 95 -17.96 -13.45 0.03
C THR A 95 -17.45 -14.87 -0.25
N SER A 96 -17.67 -15.82 0.66
CA SER A 96 -17.07 -17.17 0.65
C SER A 96 -15.53 -17.16 0.62
N LEU A 97 -14.91 -16.04 1.01
CA LEU A 97 -13.47 -15.89 1.06
C LEU A 97 -12.92 -16.43 2.37
N THR A 98 -11.64 -16.84 2.35
CA THR A 98 -10.97 -17.23 3.58
C THR A 98 -10.62 -16.00 4.41
N ARG A 99 -10.59 -16.15 5.74
CA ARG A 99 -10.26 -15.07 6.67
C ARG A 99 -8.96 -14.34 6.31
N GLY A 100 -7.89 -15.07 5.98
CA GLY A 100 -6.60 -14.48 5.62
C GLY A 100 -6.63 -13.71 4.29
N THR A 101 -7.50 -14.09 3.36
CA THR A 101 -7.71 -13.30 2.13
C THR A 101 -8.44 -12.00 2.45
N ILE A 102 -9.50 -12.06 3.27
CA ILE A 102 -10.26 -10.88 3.70
C ILE A 102 -9.36 -9.91 4.45
N GLU A 103 -8.53 -10.40 5.38
CA GLU A 103 -7.57 -9.58 6.12
C GLU A 103 -6.60 -8.83 5.18
N ARG A 104 -6.04 -9.55 4.20
CA ARG A 104 -5.19 -8.92 3.17
C ARG A 104 -5.96 -7.93 2.30
N ILE A 105 -7.19 -8.23 1.91
CA ILE A 105 -8.01 -7.30 1.13
C ILE A 105 -8.26 -6.02 1.93
N ILE A 106 -8.65 -6.12 3.20
CA ILE A 106 -8.90 -4.96 4.06
C ILE A 106 -7.64 -4.12 4.23
N HIS A 107 -6.49 -4.74 4.53
CA HIS A 107 -5.25 -4.02 4.83
C HIS A 107 -4.46 -3.59 3.58
N ASP A 108 -4.27 -4.47 2.61
CA ASP A 108 -3.44 -4.23 1.44
C ASP A 108 -4.24 -3.66 0.27
N GLY A 109 -5.46 -4.15 0.05
CA GLY A 109 -6.33 -3.71 -1.05
C GLY A 109 -7.02 -2.38 -0.74
N LEU A 110 -7.82 -2.35 0.33
CA LEU A 110 -8.64 -1.20 0.72
C LEU A 110 -7.89 -0.18 1.59
N LYS A 111 -6.70 -0.53 2.09
CA LYS A 111 -5.89 0.31 3.00
C LYS A 111 -6.66 0.74 4.26
N MET A 112 -7.54 -0.12 4.76
CA MET A 112 -8.38 0.12 5.92
C MET A 112 -7.77 -0.47 7.20
N ARG A 113 -8.24 0.05 8.34
CA ARG A 113 -7.93 -0.48 9.67
C ARG A 113 -9.15 -0.43 10.57
N LYS A 114 -9.28 -1.41 11.46
CA LYS A 114 -10.31 -1.40 12.49
C LYS A 114 -10.10 -0.23 13.46
N VAL A 115 -11.16 0.52 13.71
CA VAL A 115 -11.22 1.55 14.74
C VAL A 115 -12.39 1.23 15.67
N THR A 116 -12.22 1.43 16.98
CA THR A 116 -13.28 1.20 17.96
C THR A 116 -14.24 2.39 18.00
N SER A 117 -15.55 2.10 18.11
CA SER A 117 -16.57 3.13 18.32
C SER A 117 -16.28 3.92 19.59
N ARG A 118 -16.53 5.24 19.54
CA ARG A 118 -16.44 6.11 20.72
C ARG A 118 -17.74 6.05 21.51
N TRP A 119 -17.64 6.08 22.83
CA TRP A 119 -18.80 6.19 23.69
C TRP A 119 -19.46 7.57 23.52
N VAL A 120 -20.78 7.58 23.36
CA VAL A 120 -21.59 8.80 23.23
C VAL A 120 -22.53 8.85 24.43
N ALA A 121 -22.46 9.94 25.20
CA ALA A 121 -23.14 10.03 26.49
C ALA A 121 -24.66 9.91 26.44
N HIS A 122 -25.27 10.35 25.35
CA HIS A 122 -26.72 10.30 25.19
C HIS A 122 -27.13 10.18 23.73
N GLN A 123 -28.18 9.39 23.48
CA GLN A 123 -28.80 9.29 22.17
C GLN A 123 -29.77 10.46 21.97
N LEU A 124 -29.33 11.49 21.25
CA LEU A 124 -30.14 12.68 21.00
C LEU A 124 -31.24 12.41 19.98
N ASN A 125 -32.44 12.91 20.25
CA ASN A 125 -33.51 13.02 19.26
C ASN A 125 -33.27 14.20 18.30
N ASP A 126 -33.99 14.23 17.18
CA ASP A 126 -33.76 15.22 16.13
C ASP A 126 -34.05 16.65 16.57
N ASN A 127 -35.01 16.84 17.48
CA ASN A 127 -35.30 18.15 18.04
C ASN A 127 -34.13 18.66 18.90
N GLN A 128 -33.57 17.82 19.77
CA GLN A 128 -32.39 18.14 20.57
C GLN A 128 -31.17 18.44 19.69
N LYS A 129 -30.97 17.69 18.60
CA LYS A 129 -29.88 17.96 17.63
C LYS A 129 -30.05 19.34 16.99
N ARG A 130 -31.26 19.67 16.51
CA ARG A 130 -31.55 20.99 15.91
C ARG A 130 -31.32 22.12 16.89
N GLU A 131 -31.80 21.97 18.12
CA GLU A 131 -31.67 23.01 19.13
C GLU A 131 -30.22 23.25 19.55
N ARG A 132 -29.45 22.16 19.75
CA ARG A 132 -28.01 22.26 20.01
C ARG A 132 -27.30 22.98 18.87
N LEU A 133 -27.58 22.63 17.62
CA LEU A 133 -26.98 23.30 16.46
C LEU A 133 -27.35 24.78 16.37
N ARG A 134 -28.60 25.13 16.67
CA ARG A 134 -29.08 26.51 16.73
C ARG A 134 -28.29 27.32 17.77
N ILE A 135 -28.19 26.82 18.99
CA ILE A 135 -27.47 27.46 20.08
C ILE A 135 -25.98 27.60 19.73
N CYS A 136 -25.34 26.54 19.22
CA CYS A 136 -23.93 26.58 18.82
C CYS A 136 -23.66 27.64 17.74
N ARG A 137 -24.54 27.76 16.72
CA ARG A 137 -24.40 28.78 15.68
C ARG A 137 -24.53 30.19 16.23
N GLN A 138 -25.51 30.43 17.10
CA GLN A 138 -25.69 31.74 17.77
C GLN A 138 -24.50 32.10 18.64
N SER A 139 -23.99 31.15 19.44
CA SER A 139 -22.80 31.37 20.25
C SER A 139 -21.57 31.65 19.38
N LEU A 140 -21.36 30.88 18.30
CA LEU A 140 -20.25 31.10 17.38
C LEU A 140 -20.29 32.47 16.70
N GLU A 141 -21.48 32.94 16.33
CA GLU A 141 -21.67 34.28 15.76
C GLU A 141 -21.29 35.38 16.75
N LYS A 142 -21.69 35.23 18.03
CA LYS A 142 -21.29 36.15 19.11
C LYS A 142 -19.79 36.19 19.36
N PHE A 143 -19.09 35.08 19.18
CA PHE A 143 -17.63 35.06 19.22
C PHE A 143 -17.02 35.75 18.00
N ARG A 144 -17.55 35.48 16.80
CA ARG A 144 -17.04 36.05 15.55
C ARG A 144 -17.23 37.56 15.45
N ASN A 145 -18.36 38.07 15.92
CA ASN A 145 -18.65 39.50 15.91
C ASN A 145 -17.99 40.25 17.10
N GLY A 146 -17.24 39.54 17.95
CA GLY A 146 -16.52 40.12 19.07
C GLY A 146 -17.40 40.53 20.27
N THR A 147 -18.69 40.19 20.25
CA THR A 147 -19.61 40.47 21.36
C THR A 147 -19.25 39.63 22.59
N TRP A 148 -18.77 38.41 22.40
CA TRP A 148 -18.30 37.51 23.45
C TRP A 148 -16.83 37.15 23.28
N LYS A 149 -16.09 37.14 24.39
CA LYS A 149 -14.75 36.53 24.48
C LYS A 149 -14.78 35.40 25.49
N LEU A 150 -13.88 34.43 25.33
CA LEU A 150 -13.84 33.26 26.19
C LEU A 150 -13.51 33.63 27.65
N CYS A 151 -12.72 34.70 27.84
CA CYS A 151 -12.39 35.26 29.15
C CYS A 151 -13.58 35.86 29.90
N ASP A 152 -14.71 36.09 29.22
CA ASP A 152 -15.91 36.70 29.82
C ASP A 152 -16.91 35.65 30.31
N VAL A 153 -16.64 34.35 30.08
CA VAL A 153 -17.54 33.24 30.41
C VAL A 153 -17.12 32.57 31.71
N VAL A 154 -18.01 32.59 32.71
CA VAL A 154 -17.87 31.80 33.93
C VAL A 154 -18.84 30.61 33.85
N THR A 155 -18.33 29.40 34.11
CA THR A 155 -19.12 28.16 34.06
C THR A 155 -18.89 27.33 35.32
N GLY A 156 -19.87 26.52 35.70
CA GLY A 156 -19.79 25.56 36.80
C GLY A 156 -20.71 24.37 36.52
N ASP A 157 -20.35 23.19 37.01
CA ASP A 157 -21.13 21.96 36.95
C ASP A 157 -20.97 21.21 38.28
N GLU A 158 -22.00 20.52 38.74
CA GLU A 158 -21.98 19.73 39.98
C GLU A 158 -21.73 18.25 39.63
N THR A 159 -20.92 17.55 40.45
CA THR A 159 -20.64 16.11 40.29
C THR A 159 -21.38 15.29 41.34
#